data_AF-A0A9E1L4V4-F1
#
_entry.id   AF-A0A9E1L4V4-F1
#
_cell.length_a   1.000
_cell.length_b   1.000
_cell.length_c   1.000
_cell.angle_alpha   90.00
_cell.angle_beta   90.00
_cell.angle_gamma   90.00
#
_symmetry.space_group_name_H-M   'P 1'
#
loop_
_entity.id
_entity.type
_entity.pdbx_description
1 polymer ?
#
loop_
_entity_poly.entity_id
_entity_poly.type
_entity_poly.pdbx_seq_one_letter_code
_entity_poly.pdbx_strand_id
1 'polypeptide(L)'
;MSVNTHNEVRPRIYDGDGDTLMEADRQANRLVIMPVGDPRKVSHCRERIRIQWGQFLLNDMLTRRYRTLICGVNPVDNSHGIISALAEALPTSQWDAESITKYAKGYAEVSPDKVLVLKYDMDDVKVFALLRPLNQDNFTLRNLYKGFEKVAEMTETRWDRMPMASVSFLGGKSNRLVDENGNEPSFESTLRTMHEAGYRGDVYPSLRMWELAPTGVFATFPFPTSLKVMREGGF
;
A
#
# COMPACT_ATOMS: atom_id res chain seq x y z
N MET A 1 -19.91 -33.73 10.04
CA MET A 1 -19.08 -32.93 9.10
C MET A 1 -18.80 -31.61 9.78
N SER A 2 -17.61 -31.45 10.34
CA SER A 2 -17.17 -30.22 11.00
C SER A 2 -16.73 -29.20 9.95
N VAL A 3 -17.48 -28.10 9.83
CA VAL A 3 -17.08 -26.95 9.01
C VAL A 3 -15.93 -26.26 9.73
N ASN A 4 -14.74 -26.31 9.15
CA ASN A 4 -13.61 -25.49 9.57
C ASN A 4 -13.97 -24.03 9.30
N THR A 5 -14.50 -23.32 10.30
CA THR A 5 -14.51 -21.85 10.32
C THR A 5 -13.08 -21.38 10.42
N HIS A 6 -12.44 -21.17 9.27
CA HIS A 6 -11.30 -20.27 9.21
C HIS A 6 -11.80 -18.91 9.71
N ASN A 7 -11.29 -18.47 10.85
CA ASN A 7 -11.42 -17.09 11.31
C ASN A 7 -10.69 -16.21 10.28
N GLU A 8 -11.35 -15.93 9.15
CA GLU A 8 -10.83 -15.01 8.17
C GLU A 8 -10.88 -13.62 8.78
N VAL A 9 -9.69 -13.10 9.11
CA VAL A 9 -9.51 -11.74 9.59
C VAL A 9 -10.09 -10.82 8.52
N ARG A 10 -11.22 -10.18 8.86
CA ARG A 10 -11.89 -9.18 8.03
C ARG A 10 -10.99 -7.93 7.97
N PRO A 11 -10.58 -7.46 6.77
CA PRO A 11 -9.76 -6.26 6.67
C PRO A 11 -10.53 -5.05 7.24
N ARG A 12 -9.81 -4.09 7.84
CA ARG A 12 -10.39 -2.87 8.42
C ARG A 12 -9.97 -1.65 7.62
N ILE A 13 -10.91 -0.79 7.25
CA ILE A 13 -10.60 0.44 6.50
C ILE A 13 -10.21 1.57 7.46
N TYR A 14 -11.04 1.80 8.47
CA TYR A 14 -10.92 2.90 9.42
C TYR A 14 -10.43 2.43 10.80
N ASP A 15 -9.82 3.36 11.54
CA ASP A 15 -9.51 3.15 12.96
C ASP A 15 -10.78 3.16 13.84
N GLY A 16 -10.80 2.34 14.90
CA GLY A 16 -11.90 2.26 15.88
C GLY A 16 -13.21 1.73 15.27
N ASP A 17 -14.33 2.36 15.63
CA ASP A 17 -15.67 2.04 15.11
C ASP A 17 -15.97 2.66 13.73
N GLY A 18 -14.95 3.16 13.03
CA GLY A 18 -15.12 3.90 11.78
C GLY A 18 -15.79 3.10 10.65
N ASP A 19 -15.51 1.79 10.55
CA ASP A 19 -16.15 0.94 9.53
C ASP A 19 -17.67 0.84 9.73
N THR A 20 -18.14 0.79 10.99
CA THR A 20 -19.58 0.74 11.33
C THR A 20 -20.25 2.09 11.13
N LEU A 21 -19.57 3.19 11.49
CA LEU A 21 -20.09 4.55 11.26
C LEU A 21 -20.25 4.86 9.78
N MET A 22 -19.44 4.23 8.92
CA MET A 22 -19.47 4.39 7.48
C MET A 22 -20.28 3.30 6.77
N GLU A 23 -21.05 2.47 7.49
CA GLU A 23 -21.90 1.44 6.90
C GLU A 23 -22.97 2.10 6.01
N ALA A 24 -22.95 1.78 4.71
CA ALA A 24 -23.98 2.25 3.77
C ALA A 24 -25.17 1.26 3.73
N ASP A 25 -26.16 1.52 2.88
CA ASP A 25 -27.35 0.66 2.71
C ASP A 25 -27.01 -0.84 2.60
N ARG A 26 -27.68 -1.66 3.43
CA ARG A 26 -27.42 -3.10 3.63
C ARG A 26 -27.75 -3.99 2.45
N GLN A 27 -28.39 -3.46 1.40
CA GLN A 27 -28.91 -4.25 0.29
C GLN A 27 -27.87 -4.57 -0.81
N ALA A 28 -26.64 -4.05 -0.74
CA ALA A 28 -25.63 -4.31 -1.75
C ALA A 28 -24.20 -4.44 -1.20
N ASN A 29 -23.48 -5.45 -1.69
CA ASN A 29 -22.04 -5.58 -1.47
C ASN A 29 -21.26 -4.61 -2.37
N ARG A 30 -21.21 -3.33 -1.97
CA ARG A 30 -20.51 -2.28 -2.72
C ARG A 30 -19.76 -1.33 -1.81
N LEU A 31 -18.62 -0.87 -2.29
CA LEU A 31 -17.92 0.29 -1.73
C LEU A 31 -18.58 1.56 -2.27
N VAL A 32 -18.87 2.52 -1.40
CA VAL A 32 -19.43 3.82 -1.80
C VAL A 32 -18.33 4.86 -1.71
N ILE A 33 -17.91 5.41 -2.86
CA ILE A 33 -16.89 6.48 -2.88
C ILE A 33 -17.53 7.78 -2.41
N MET A 34 -17.02 8.30 -1.30
CA MET A 34 -17.48 9.55 -0.70
C MET A 34 -16.77 10.75 -1.34
N PRO A 35 -17.52 11.81 -1.71
CA PRO A 35 -16.91 13.03 -2.25
C PRO A 35 -16.06 13.71 -1.18
N VAL A 36 -14.97 14.36 -1.61
CA VAL A 36 -14.09 15.15 -0.74
C VAL A 36 -13.86 16.53 -1.32
N GLY A 37 -14.22 17.55 -0.55
CA GLY A 37 -13.96 18.95 -0.89
C GLY A 37 -14.86 19.50 -1.99
N ASP A 38 -14.61 20.75 -2.36
CA ASP A 38 -15.31 21.44 -3.44
C ASP A 38 -14.59 21.17 -4.77
N PRO A 39 -15.22 20.53 -5.77
CA PRO A 39 -14.59 20.22 -7.06
C PRO A 39 -14.18 21.46 -7.85
N ARG A 40 -14.67 22.64 -7.48
CA ARG A 40 -14.33 23.92 -8.13
C ARG A 40 -13.07 24.57 -7.54
N LYS A 41 -12.55 24.04 -6.43
CA LYS A 41 -11.33 24.54 -5.80
C LYS A 41 -10.13 23.73 -6.27
N VAL A 42 -9.21 24.40 -6.97
CA VAL A 42 -7.92 23.81 -7.33
C VAL A 42 -7.07 23.72 -6.07
N SER A 43 -6.79 22.51 -5.62
CA SER A 43 -5.79 22.28 -4.57
C SER A 43 -4.46 22.01 -5.25
N HIS A 44 -3.49 22.90 -5.04
CA HIS A 44 -2.10 22.71 -5.48
C HIS A 44 -1.34 21.67 -4.65
N CYS A 45 -2.00 21.05 -3.67
CA CYS A 45 -1.39 20.15 -2.73
C CYS A 45 -0.96 18.86 -3.42
N ARG A 46 0.33 18.79 -3.79
CA ARG A 46 1.14 17.57 -3.78
C ARG A 46 1.20 16.92 -2.39
N GLU A 47 0.28 17.25 -1.47
CA GLU A 47 0.30 16.88 -0.05
C GLU A 47 -0.72 15.78 0.29
N ARG A 48 -1.42 15.25 -0.70
CA ARG A 48 -2.38 14.16 -0.52
C ARG A 48 -1.88 12.86 -1.12
N ILE A 49 -2.27 11.77 -0.49
CA ILE A 49 -2.20 10.43 -1.07
C ILE A 49 -3.52 10.19 -1.79
N ARG A 50 -3.48 9.79 -3.06
CA ARG A 50 -4.68 9.36 -3.78
C ARG A 50 -4.86 7.87 -3.57
N ILE A 51 -6.08 7.44 -3.27
CA ILE A 51 -6.41 6.04 -3.09
C ILE A 51 -7.06 5.54 -4.37
N GLN A 52 -6.37 4.62 -5.06
CA GLN A 52 -6.82 4.00 -6.30
C GLN A 52 -7.73 2.82 -5.96
N TRP A 53 -9.00 3.12 -5.72
CA TRP A 53 -10.07 2.12 -5.65
C TRP A 53 -10.34 1.51 -7.04
N GLY A 54 -9.31 1.05 -7.76
CA GLY A 54 -9.42 0.25 -9.00
C GLY A 54 -8.46 -0.93 -8.96
N GLN A 55 -8.84 -2.10 -9.48
CA GLN A 55 -7.99 -3.31 -9.47
C GLN A 55 -7.11 -3.46 -10.73
N PHE A 56 -6.46 -2.37 -11.16
CA PHE A 56 -5.79 -2.33 -12.47
C PHE A 56 -4.33 -1.90 -12.41
N LEU A 57 -3.67 -2.02 -11.25
CA LEU A 57 -2.28 -1.59 -11.08
C LEU A 57 -1.36 -2.12 -12.19
N LEU A 58 -1.34 -3.42 -12.46
CA LEU A 58 -0.47 -4.00 -13.51
C LEU A 58 -0.75 -3.37 -14.88
N ASN A 59 -2.01 -3.22 -15.26
CA ASN A 59 -2.39 -2.58 -16.52
C ASN A 59 -1.98 -1.10 -16.54
N ASP A 60 -2.14 -0.37 -15.43
CA ASP A 60 -1.72 1.02 -15.31
C ASP A 60 -0.18 1.16 -15.41
N MET A 61 0.59 0.19 -14.91
CA MET A 61 2.05 0.13 -15.08
C MET A 61 2.42 -0.12 -16.55
N LEU A 62 1.81 -1.14 -17.20
CA LEU A 62 2.10 -1.51 -18.59
C LEU A 62 1.69 -0.42 -19.59
N THR A 63 0.63 0.33 -19.30
CA THR A 63 0.18 1.47 -20.11
C THR A 63 0.97 2.75 -19.83
N ARG A 64 2.05 2.68 -19.04
CA ARG A 64 2.96 3.78 -18.69
C ARG A 64 2.28 4.94 -17.95
N ARG A 65 1.17 4.69 -17.25
CA ARG A 65 0.53 5.68 -16.38
C ARG A 65 1.40 6.02 -15.17
N TYR A 66 2.15 5.03 -14.70
CA TYR A 66 3.15 5.15 -13.65
C TYR A 66 4.50 4.63 -14.16
N ARG A 67 5.57 5.37 -13.87
CA ARG A 67 6.96 4.92 -14.11
C ARG A 67 7.66 4.45 -12.85
N THR A 68 6.98 4.54 -11.71
CA THR A 68 7.56 4.16 -10.43
C THR A 68 6.55 3.41 -9.58
N LEU A 69 6.97 2.23 -9.11
CA LEU A 69 6.21 1.36 -8.23
C LEU A 69 6.92 1.20 -6.89
N ILE A 70 6.18 1.24 -5.79
CA ILE A 70 6.66 0.91 -4.45
C ILE A 70 5.96 -0.35 -3.96
N CYS A 71 6.74 -1.38 -3.60
CA CYS A 71 6.22 -2.66 -3.12
C CYS A 71 7.13 -3.27 -2.04
N GLY A 72 6.64 -4.30 -1.33
CA GLY A 72 7.46 -5.07 -0.40
C GLY A 72 8.15 -6.25 -1.07
N VAL A 73 9.37 -6.55 -0.64
CA VAL A 73 10.14 -7.76 -0.99
C VAL A 73 10.74 -8.39 0.27
N ASN A 74 11.05 -9.68 0.19
CA ASN A 74 11.68 -10.43 1.28
C ASN A 74 12.90 -11.23 0.76
N PRO A 75 13.80 -11.70 1.64
CA PRO A 75 14.99 -12.43 1.23
C PRO A 75 14.77 -13.93 0.95
N VAL A 76 13.52 -14.43 1.05
CA VAL A 76 13.20 -15.87 1.00
C VAL A 76 12.57 -16.26 -0.34
N ASP A 77 11.44 -15.63 -0.69
CA ASP A 77 10.70 -15.92 -1.92
C ASP A 77 9.84 -14.71 -2.33
N ASN A 78 10.06 -14.22 -3.56
CA ASN A 78 9.28 -13.14 -4.18
C ASN A 78 8.48 -13.57 -5.41
N SER A 79 8.49 -14.86 -5.78
CA SER A 79 7.89 -15.38 -7.03
C SER A 79 6.41 -15.01 -7.21
N HIS A 80 5.65 -14.93 -6.12
CA HIS A 80 4.23 -14.59 -6.13
C HIS A 80 3.95 -13.10 -5.89
N GLY A 81 5.00 -12.28 -5.82
CA GLY A 81 4.90 -10.84 -5.58
C GLY A 81 4.55 -10.07 -6.84
N ILE A 82 4.00 -8.86 -6.65
CA ILE A 82 3.71 -7.93 -7.74
C ILE A 82 4.95 -7.61 -8.60
N ILE A 83 6.13 -7.61 -7.98
CA ILE A 83 7.40 -7.33 -8.66
C ILE A 83 7.76 -8.43 -9.65
N SER A 84 7.51 -9.69 -9.32
CA SER A 84 7.74 -10.83 -10.22
C SER A 84 6.72 -10.84 -11.36
N ALA A 85 5.45 -10.59 -11.05
CA ALA A 85 4.41 -10.46 -12.09
C ALA A 85 4.72 -9.31 -13.07
N LEU A 86 5.29 -8.20 -12.58
CA LEU A 86 5.73 -7.09 -13.42
C LEU A 86 6.94 -7.46 -14.28
N ALA A 87 7.94 -8.12 -13.70
CA ALA A 87 9.11 -8.63 -14.41
C ALA A 87 8.75 -9.59 -15.55
N GLU A 88 7.80 -10.51 -15.31
CA GLU A 88 7.31 -11.44 -16.34
C GLU A 88 6.52 -10.74 -17.46
N ALA A 89 5.76 -9.70 -17.10
CA ALA A 89 4.96 -8.96 -18.07
C ALA A 89 5.78 -7.99 -18.94
N LEU A 90 6.96 -7.58 -18.48
CA LEU A 90 7.86 -6.67 -19.20
C LEU A 90 8.88 -7.48 -20.03
N PRO A 91 8.74 -7.54 -21.37
CA PRO A 91 9.51 -8.46 -22.20
C PRO A 91 11.03 -8.20 -22.23
N THR A 92 11.47 -7.01 -21.84
CA THR A 92 12.88 -6.60 -21.83
C THR A 92 13.50 -6.62 -20.42
N SER A 93 12.72 -6.94 -19.39
CA SER A 93 13.19 -6.95 -18.00
C SER A 93 14.38 -7.89 -17.83
N GLN A 94 15.47 -7.37 -17.29
CA GLN A 94 16.64 -8.17 -16.88
C GLN A 94 16.41 -8.94 -15.58
N TRP A 95 15.28 -8.68 -14.92
CA TRP A 95 14.90 -9.27 -13.65
C TRP A 95 13.90 -10.39 -13.85
N ASP A 96 14.10 -11.46 -13.10
CA ASP A 96 13.19 -12.59 -12.90
C ASP A 96 12.99 -12.82 -11.39
N ALA A 97 12.07 -13.72 -11.02
CA ALA A 97 11.79 -14.00 -9.62
C ALA A 97 13.02 -14.47 -8.80
N GLU A 98 13.92 -15.23 -9.43
CA GLU A 98 15.11 -15.79 -8.78
C GLU A 98 16.17 -14.71 -8.51
N SER A 99 16.51 -13.91 -9.53
CA SER A 99 17.44 -12.80 -9.45
C SER A 99 16.97 -11.70 -8.48
N ILE A 100 15.67 -11.39 -8.46
CA ILE A 100 15.08 -10.46 -7.48
C ILE A 100 15.33 -10.95 -6.06
N THR A 101 15.06 -12.23 -5.80
CA THR A 101 15.20 -12.84 -4.47
C THR A 101 16.66 -12.95 -4.05
N LYS A 102 17.55 -13.36 -4.96
CA LYS A 102 18.99 -13.43 -4.70
C LYS A 102 19.58 -12.06 -4.40
N TYR A 103 19.16 -11.04 -5.15
CA TYR A 103 19.57 -9.66 -4.91
C TYR A 103 19.09 -9.17 -3.53
N ALA A 104 17.81 -9.40 -3.21
CA ALA A 104 17.25 -9.05 -1.90
C ALA A 104 17.99 -9.73 -0.74
N LYS A 105 18.32 -11.02 -0.89
CA LYS A 105 19.04 -11.80 0.11
C LYS A 105 20.42 -11.24 0.41
N GLY A 106 21.21 -10.88 -0.62
CA GLY A 106 22.54 -10.33 -0.43
C GLY A 106 22.56 -9.04 0.42
N TYR A 107 21.58 -8.16 0.21
CA TYR A 107 21.46 -6.94 1.03
C TYR A 107 20.90 -7.22 2.44
N ALA A 108 20.00 -8.20 2.57
CA ALA A 108 19.47 -8.61 3.86
C ALA A 108 20.57 -9.17 4.77
N GLU A 109 21.51 -9.95 4.22
CA GLU A 109 22.64 -10.51 4.98
C GLU A 109 23.63 -9.43 5.46
N VAL A 110 23.81 -8.36 4.68
CA VAL A 110 24.70 -7.23 5.04
C VAL A 110 24.08 -6.33 6.12
N SER A 111 22.75 -6.23 6.17
CA SER A 111 22.04 -5.37 7.13
C SER A 111 20.77 -6.04 7.65
N PRO A 112 20.90 -7.10 8.46
CA PRO A 112 19.79 -7.98 8.83
C PRO A 112 18.70 -7.30 9.66
N ASP A 113 19.05 -6.25 10.41
CA ASP A 113 18.13 -5.55 11.33
C ASP A 113 17.49 -4.30 10.73
N LYS A 114 17.81 -3.94 9.49
CA LYS A 114 17.38 -2.66 8.90
C LYS A 114 16.47 -2.88 7.70
N VAL A 115 15.44 -2.02 7.62
CA VAL A 115 14.65 -1.87 6.41
C VAL A 115 15.47 -1.09 5.39
N LEU A 116 15.61 -1.69 4.21
CA LEU A 116 16.29 -1.11 3.07
C LEU A 116 15.29 -0.83 1.95
N VAL A 117 15.63 0.12 1.10
CA VAL A 117 14.90 0.39 -0.15
C VAL A 117 15.81 -0.07 -1.28
N LEU A 118 15.46 -1.18 -1.92
CA LEU A 118 16.17 -1.70 -3.08
C LEU A 118 15.61 -1.06 -4.35
N LYS A 119 16.50 -0.77 -5.29
CA LYS A 119 16.14 -0.24 -6.60
C LYS A 119 16.22 -1.36 -7.61
N TYR A 120 15.12 -1.66 -8.27
CA TYR A 120 15.10 -2.53 -9.45
C TYR A 120 14.71 -1.68 -10.65
N ASP A 121 15.59 -1.64 -11.65
CA ASP A 121 15.32 -0.96 -12.91
C ASP A 121 14.78 -2.01 -13.91
N MET A 122 13.49 -1.90 -14.24
CA MET A 122 12.78 -2.79 -15.16
C MET A 122 12.43 -2.01 -16.43
N ASP A 123 13.46 -1.43 -17.05
CA ASP A 123 13.41 -0.58 -18.23
C ASP A 123 12.51 0.66 -18.09
N ASP A 124 11.26 0.56 -18.53
CA ASP A 124 10.27 1.64 -18.48
C ASP A 124 9.72 1.88 -17.07
N VAL A 125 9.97 0.94 -16.14
CA VAL A 125 9.46 0.99 -14.76
C VAL A 125 10.60 0.90 -13.75
N LYS A 126 10.64 1.87 -12.83
CA LYS A 126 11.51 1.85 -11.66
C LYS A 126 10.77 1.30 -10.45
N VAL A 127 11.29 0.28 -9.81
CA VAL A 127 10.71 -0.28 -8.59
C VAL A 127 11.55 0.12 -7.37
N PHE A 128 10.90 0.74 -6.39
CA PHE A 128 11.44 0.95 -5.04
C PHE A 128 10.87 -0.11 -4.11
N ALA A 129 11.65 -1.16 -3.89
CA ALA A 129 11.24 -2.31 -3.12
C ALA A 129 11.68 -2.17 -1.65
N LEU A 130 10.71 -2.12 -0.73
CA LEU A 130 10.99 -2.19 0.70
C LEU A 130 11.41 -3.62 1.06
N LEU A 131 12.64 -3.80 1.52
CA LEU A 131 13.16 -5.08 1.95
C LEU A 131 12.81 -5.35 3.42
N ARG A 132 12.14 -6.48 3.67
CA ARG A 132 11.86 -6.96 5.03
C ARG A 132 13.18 -7.30 5.74
N PRO A 133 13.40 -6.82 6.98
CA PRO A 133 14.56 -7.20 7.78
C PRO A 133 14.64 -8.72 7.94
N LEU A 134 15.84 -9.29 7.88
CA LEU A 134 16.05 -10.74 7.92
C LEU A 134 15.58 -11.34 9.24
N ASN A 135 15.83 -10.63 10.35
CA ASN A 135 15.51 -11.08 11.71
C ASN A 135 14.04 -10.83 12.11
N GLN A 136 13.16 -10.49 11.17
CA GLN A 136 11.75 -10.19 11.44
C GLN A 136 10.85 -10.91 10.45
N ASP A 137 9.86 -11.66 10.94
CA ASP A 137 8.91 -12.39 10.10
C ASP A 137 7.93 -11.48 9.34
N ASN A 138 7.66 -10.29 9.87
CA ASN A 138 6.68 -9.35 9.35
C ASN A 138 7.25 -7.93 9.25
N PHE A 139 6.69 -7.12 8.35
CA PHE A 139 6.86 -5.67 8.41
C PHE A 139 6.09 -5.11 9.62
N THR A 140 6.64 -4.07 10.24
CA THR A 140 5.95 -3.28 11.26
C THR A 140 5.61 -1.89 10.71
N LEU A 141 4.71 -1.15 11.36
CA LEU A 141 4.47 0.26 11.02
C LEU A 141 5.76 1.10 11.10
N ARG A 142 6.64 0.81 12.05
CA ARG A 142 7.96 1.47 12.14
C ARG A 142 8.84 1.18 10.93
N ASN A 143 8.80 -0.05 10.44
CA ASN A 143 9.52 -0.43 9.22
C ASN A 143 8.97 0.30 8.00
N LEU A 144 7.64 0.36 7.90
CA LEU A 144 6.93 1.08 6.85
C LEU A 144 7.31 2.56 6.84
N TYR A 145 7.25 3.23 8.01
CA TYR A 145 7.64 4.63 8.17
C TYR A 145 9.06 4.88 7.63
N LYS A 146 10.06 4.13 8.12
CA LYS A 146 11.46 4.29 7.69
C LYS A 146 11.67 3.99 6.20
N GLY A 147 10.90 3.04 5.65
CA GLY A 147 10.94 2.72 4.23
C GLY A 147 10.43 3.87 3.38
N PHE A 148 9.25 4.41 3.73
CA PHE A 148 8.64 5.51 3.00
C PHE A 148 9.35 6.85 3.20
N GLU A 149 9.98 7.08 4.35
CA GLU A 149 10.84 8.23 4.60
C GLU A 149 12.01 8.26 3.60
N LYS A 150 12.73 7.14 3.46
CA LYS A 150 13.78 7.00 2.44
C LYS A 150 13.23 7.16 1.02
N VAL A 151 12.06 6.60 0.71
CA VAL A 151 11.44 6.77 -0.61
C VAL A 151 11.10 8.24 -0.86
N ALA A 152 10.59 8.96 0.13
CA ALA A 152 10.30 10.39 0.03
C ALA A 152 11.59 11.17 -0.25
N GLU A 153 12.65 10.97 0.55
CA GLU A 153 13.98 11.58 0.32
C GLU A 153 14.52 11.32 -1.09
N MET A 154 14.39 10.07 -1.56
CA MET A 154 14.86 9.66 -2.89
C MET A 154 14.05 10.24 -4.06
N THR A 155 12.85 10.78 -3.79
CA THR A 155 11.89 11.23 -4.81
C THR A 155 11.56 12.73 -4.72
N GLU A 156 11.88 13.39 -3.62
CA GLU A 156 11.64 14.82 -3.38
C GLU A 156 12.45 15.72 -4.33
N THR A 157 13.65 15.29 -4.69
CA THR A 157 14.59 16.05 -5.54
C THR A 157 14.35 15.89 -7.05
N ARG A 158 13.37 15.07 -7.47
CA ARG A 158 13.10 14.81 -8.89
C ARG A 158 12.00 15.70 -9.43
N TRP A 159 12.39 16.68 -10.24
CA TRP A 159 11.48 17.63 -10.89
C TRP A 159 10.66 17.01 -12.03
N ASP A 160 11.17 15.93 -12.65
CA ASP A 160 10.55 15.16 -13.73
C ASP A 160 9.62 14.04 -13.21
N ARG A 161 9.33 14.04 -11.92
CA ARG A 161 8.59 12.96 -11.25
C ARG A 161 7.17 12.85 -11.80
N MET A 162 6.96 11.80 -12.58
CA MET A 162 5.62 11.27 -12.87
C MET A 162 4.98 10.72 -11.59
N PRO A 163 3.64 10.60 -11.53
CA PRO A 163 2.95 9.96 -10.42
C PRO A 163 3.59 8.61 -10.07
N MET A 164 3.67 8.29 -8.78
CA MET A 164 4.19 7.00 -8.30
C MET A 164 3.03 6.21 -7.72
N ALA A 165 3.03 4.91 -7.95
CA ALA A 165 2.06 3.99 -7.37
C ALA A 165 2.71 3.18 -6.25
N SER A 166 1.93 2.84 -5.22
CA SER A 166 2.30 1.89 -4.19
C SER A 166 1.20 0.84 -4.02
N VAL A 167 1.60 -0.42 -3.86
CA VAL A 167 0.67 -1.48 -3.43
C VAL A 167 0.39 -1.36 -1.94
N SER A 168 -0.81 -1.79 -1.52
CA SER A 168 -1.06 -2.03 -0.11
C SER A 168 -0.13 -3.12 0.42
N PHE A 169 0.41 -2.88 1.60
CA PHE A 169 1.14 -3.89 2.38
C PHE A 169 0.16 -4.76 3.22
N LEU A 170 -1.14 -4.49 3.14
CA LEU A 170 -2.20 -5.27 3.77
C LEU A 170 -2.63 -6.44 2.88
N GLY A 171 -3.08 -7.52 3.51
CA GLY A 171 -3.46 -8.77 2.84
C GLY A 171 -2.28 -9.52 2.23
N GLY A 172 -1.04 -9.07 2.47
CA GLY A 172 0.16 -9.73 1.99
C GLY A 172 0.36 -11.09 2.67
N LYS A 173 0.65 -12.13 1.89
CA LYS A 173 0.99 -13.46 2.45
C LYS A 173 2.42 -13.51 2.97
N SER A 174 3.39 -13.13 2.13
CA SER A 174 4.84 -13.23 2.45
C SER A 174 5.43 -11.97 3.08
N ASN A 175 4.75 -10.83 2.92
CA ASN A 175 5.17 -9.51 3.40
C ASN A 175 4.06 -8.89 4.27
N ARG A 176 3.64 -9.62 5.30
CA ARG A 176 2.61 -9.16 6.22
C ARG A 176 3.05 -7.88 6.93
N LEU A 177 2.14 -6.93 7.04
CA LEU A 177 2.29 -5.75 7.86
C LEU A 177 1.53 -5.96 9.18
N VAL A 178 2.22 -5.75 10.30
CA VAL A 178 1.62 -5.85 11.64
C VAL A 178 1.79 -4.56 12.44
N ASP A 179 0.83 -4.32 13.32
CA ASP A 179 0.87 -3.28 14.35
C ASP A 179 1.69 -3.72 15.58
N GLU A 180 1.71 -2.88 16.60
CA GLU A 180 2.42 -3.15 17.87
C GLU A 180 1.85 -4.36 18.64
N ASN A 181 0.62 -4.76 18.35
CA ASN A 181 -0.06 -5.90 18.95
C ASN A 181 0.09 -7.18 18.11
N GLY A 182 0.84 -7.13 17.00
CA GLY A 182 1.01 -8.25 16.07
C GLY A 182 -0.19 -8.50 15.15
N ASN A 183 -1.17 -7.60 15.13
CA ASN A 183 -2.35 -7.70 14.27
C ASN A 183 -2.15 -6.93 12.96
N GLU A 184 -2.90 -7.27 11.92
CA GLU A 184 -2.91 -6.46 10.70
C GLU A 184 -3.53 -5.07 11.01
N PRO A 185 -2.81 -3.97 10.72
CA PRO A 185 -3.30 -2.62 10.99
C PRO A 185 -4.45 -2.25 10.04
N SER A 186 -5.20 -1.20 10.39
CA SER A 186 -6.18 -0.63 9.48
C SER A 186 -5.49 0.00 8.26
N PHE A 187 -6.28 0.18 7.20
CA PHE A 187 -5.81 0.94 6.04
C PHE A 187 -5.53 2.40 6.39
N GLU A 188 -6.32 3.02 7.25
CA GLU A 188 -6.06 4.38 7.77
C GLU A 188 -4.72 4.48 8.47
N SER A 189 -4.38 3.56 9.37
CA SER A 189 -3.09 3.53 10.08
C SER A 189 -1.92 3.39 9.11
N THR A 190 -2.08 2.56 8.07
CA THR A 190 -1.08 2.39 7.00
C THR A 190 -0.89 3.71 6.22
N LEU A 191 -1.99 4.33 5.77
CA LEU A 191 -1.97 5.59 5.03
C LEU A 191 -1.39 6.75 5.86
N ARG A 192 -1.75 6.82 7.15
CA ARG A 192 -1.23 7.79 8.11
C ARG A 192 0.29 7.67 8.22
N THR A 193 0.78 6.44 8.43
CA THR A 193 2.22 6.15 8.52
C THR A 193 2.97 6.58 7.24
N MET A 194 2.41 6.27 6.07
CA MET A 194 2.99 6.68 4.78
C MET A 194 2.99 8.20 4.62
N HIS A 195 1.90 8.87 5.00
CA HIS A 195 1.75 10.32 4.90
C HIS A 195 2.69 11.06 5.84
N GLU A 196 2.82 10.61 7.09
CA GLU A 196 3.75 11.17 8.07
C GLU A 196 5.20 10.98 7.63
N ALA A 197 5.52 9.86 6.97
CA ALA A 197 6.81 9.62 6.35
C ALA A 197 7.07 10.43 5.06
N GLY A 198 6.17 11.35 4.68
CA GLY A 198 6.35 12.25 3.54
C GLY A 198 5.89 11.69 2.18
N TYR A 199 5.29 10.50 2.13
CA TYR A 199 4.83 9.92 0.86
C TYR A 199 3.58 10.63 0.31
N ARG A 200 3.61 10.96 -0.99
CA ARG A 200 2.57 11.72 -1.70
C ARG A 200 2.35 11.16 -3.11
N GLY A 201 1.80 9.97 -3.19
CA GLY A 201 1.50 9.28 -4.45
C GLY A 201 0.18 8.55 -4.41
N ASP A 202 0.03 7.59 -5.31
CA ASP A 202 -1.18 6.82 -5.47
C ASP A 202 -1.03 5.47 -4.76
N VAL A 203 -2.02 5.07 -3.95
CA VAL A 203 -2.02 3.81 -3.20
C VAL A 203 -3.17 2.94 -3.67
N TYR A 204 -2.86 1.71 -4.06
CA TYR A 204 -3.86 0.69 -4.38
C TYR A 204 -4.21 -0.08 -3.10
N PRO A 205 -5.49 -0.08 -2.66
CA PRO A 205 -5.96 -0.88 -1.53
C PRO A 205 -5.71 -2.37 -1.74
N SER A 206 -5.75 -3.15 -0.65
CA SER A 206 -5.69 -4.61 -0.78
C SER A 206 -6.94 -5.14 -1.50
N LEU A 207 -6.79 -6.23 -2.26
CA LEU A 207 -7.92 -6.81 -3.00
C LEU A 207 -9.09 -7.18 -2.08
N ARG A 208 -8.81 -7.68 -0.87
CA ARG A 208 -9.83 -8.06 0.12
C ARG A 208 -10.65 -6.87 0.65
N MET A 209 -10.13 -5.64 0.56
CA MET A 209 -10.89 -4.46 0.96
C MET A 209 -12.09 -4.16 0.04
N TRP A 210 -12.08 -4.69 -1.19
CA TRP A 210 -13.22 -4.60 -2.09
C TRP A 210 -14.42 -5.43 -1.65
N GLU A 211 -14.17 -6.45 -0.85
CA GLU A 211 -15.18 -7.35 -0.32
C GLU A 211 -15.84 -6.78 0.95
N LEU A 212 -15.37 -5.62 1.43
CA LEU A 212 -15.95 -4.91 2.56
C LEU A 212 -17.24 -4.21 2.15
N ALA A 213 -18.31 -4.97 2.30
CA ALA A 213 -19.66 -4.56 2.08
C ALA A 213 -20.41 -4.26 3.38
N PRO A 214 -21.33 -3.28 3.36
CA PRO A 214 -21.25 -2.00 2.65
C PRO A 214 -20.43 -0.99 3.47
N THR A 215 -19.40 -0.36 2.89
CA THR A 215 -18.60 0.67 3.59
C THR A 215 -18.34 1.88 2.69
N GLY A 216 -18.61 3.08 3.22
CA GLY A 216 -18.29 4.35 2.58
C GLY A 216 -16.81 4.66 2.70
N VAL A 217 -16.16 5.00 1.59
CA VAL A 217 -14.70 5.19 1.49
C VAL A 217 -14.32 6.48 0.82
N PHE A 218 -13.28 7.16 1.34
CA PHE A 218 -12.73 8.35 0.70
C PHE A 218 -11.65 7.99 -0.33
N ALA A 219 -11.57 8.75 -1.43
CA ALA A 219 -10.58 8.52 -2.49
C ALA A 219 -9.24 9.25 -2.25
N THR A 220 -9.09 9.96 -1.14
CA THR A 220 -7.84 10.68 -0.79
C THR A 220 -7.60 10.66 0.70
N PHE A 221 -6.32 10.69 1.08
CA PHE A 221 -5.85 10.84 2.46
C PHE A 221 -4.96 12.11 2.58
N PRO A 222 -5.00 12.90 3.67
CA PRO A 222 -5.78 12.70 4.91
C PRO A 222 -7.29 12.72 4.70
N PHE A 223 -8.01 11.94 5.50
CA PHE A 223 -9.48 11.90 5.44
C PHE A 223 -10.09 13.22 5.95
N PRO A 224 -11.30 13.59 5.49
CA PRO A 224 -11.95 14.83 5.90
C PRO A 224 -12.23 14.91 7.41
N THR A 225 -12.20 16.13 7.96
CA THR A 225 -12.51 16.37 9.38
C THR A 225 -13.91 15.90 9.78
N SER A 226 -14.86 15.81 8.84
CA SER A 226 -16.20 15.26 9.10
C SER A 226 -16.15 13.85 9.67
N LEU A 227 -15.20 13.01 9.26
CA LEU A 227 -15.02 11.67 9.83
C LEU A 227 -14.61 11.74 11.32
N LYS A 228 -13.79 12.73 11.68
CA LYS A 228 -13.39 12.95 13.07
C LYS A 228 -14.59 13.41 13.92
N VAL A 229 -15.41 14.32 13.40
CA VAL A 229 -16.64 14.78 14.07
C VAL A 229 -17.63 13.62 14.28
N MET A 230 -17.80 12.77 13.27
CA MET A 230 -18.64 11.57 13.37
C MET A 230 -18.15 10.60 14.45
N ARG A 231 -16.83 10.40 14.60
CA ARG A 231 -16.24 9.58 15.67
C ARG A 231 -16.49 10.14 17.07
N GLU A 232 -16.57 11.45 17.20
CA GLU A 232 -16.80 12.15 18.47
C GLU A 232 -18.30 12.17 18.86
N GLY A 233 -19.17 11.53 18.08
CA GLY A 233 -20.61 11.47 18.33
C GLY A 233 -21.36 12.76 17.97
N GLY A 234 -20.72 13.67 17.22
CA GLY A 234 -21.34 14.90 16.73
C GLY A 234 -22.30 14.63 15.59
N PHE A 235 -23.60 14.77 15.87
CA PHE A 235 -24.65 15.06 14.89
C PHE A 235 -25.07 16.52 15.01
#